data_AF-A0A3M1ZK82-F1
#
_entry.id   AF-A0A3M1ZK82-F1
#
_cell.length_a   1.000
_cell.length_b   1.000
_cell.length_c   1.000
_cell.angle_alpha   90.00
_cell.angle_beta   90.00
_cell.angle_gamma   90.00
#
_symmetry.space_group_name_H-M   'P 1'
#
loop_
_entity.id
_entity.type
_entity.pdbx_description
1 polymer ?
#
loop_
_entity_poly.entity_id
_entity_poly.type
_entity_poly.pdbx_seq_one_letter_code
_entity_poly.pdbx_strand_id
1 'polypeptide(L)' 'MGLVARALEAAGIASTLTSWNPGRTRPTLPPRATFTKLNRGATLGRPHDVEQQLRVLRATLALLEQDAPQDYMRLDESAE' A
#
# COMPACT_ATOMS: atom_id res chain seq x y z
N MET A 1 7.06 -4.61 -6.23
CA MET A 1 7.47 -3.41 -5.47
C MET A 1 7.97 -3.70 -4.06
N GLY A 2 7.47 -4.70 -3.31
CA GLY A 2 7.90 -4.85 -1.90
C GLY A 2 9.39 -5.14 -1.66
N LEU A 3 10.09 -5.83 -2.58
CA LEU A 3 11.56 -5.97 -2.50
C LEU A 3 12.28 -4.61 -2.60
N VAL A 4 11.77 -3.69 -3.42
CA VAL A 4 12.32 -2.32 -3.53
C VAL A 4 12.11 -1.56 -2.22
N ALA A 5 10.92 -1.66 -1.62
CA ALA A 5 10.64 -1.04 -0.32
C ALA A 5 11.61 -1.55 0.77
N ARG A 6 11.88 -2.86 0.81
CA ARG A 6 12.88 -3.42 1.74
C ARG A 6 14.29 -2.87 1.50
N ALA A 7 14.71 -2.74 0.24
CA ALA A 7 16.01 -2.17 -0.09
C ALA A 7 16.10 -0.70 0.33
N LEU A 8 15.03 0.07 0.20
CA LEU A 8 14.95 1.46 0.67
C LEU A 8 15.11 1.55 2.20
N GLU A 9 14.38 0.74 2.98
CA GLU A 9 14.54 0.76 4.45
C GLU A 9 15.95 0.33 4.88
N ALA A 10 16.53 -0.68 4.23
CA ALA A 10 17.89 -1.12 4.53
C ALA A 10 18.93 -0.03 4.25
N ALA A 11 18.61 0.93 3.37
CA ALA A 11 19.42 2.12 3.10
C ALA A 11 19.08 3.31 4.00
N GLY A 12 18.20 3.14 5.00
CA GLY A 12 17.77 4.22 5.91
C GLY A 12 16.70 5.14 5.33
N ILE A 13 16.04 4.74 4.24
CA ILE A 13 14.96 5.51 3.60
C ILE A 13 13.61 4.87 3.95
N ALA A 14 12.83 5.55 4.79
CA ALA A 14 11.48 5.11 5.15
C ALA A 14 10.59 5.01 3.90
N SER A 15 9.84 3.93 3.81
CA SER A 15 9.07 3.55 2.64
C SER A 15 7.71 2.96 3.01
N THR A 16 6.73 3.17 2.13
CA THR A 16 5.41 2.57 2.19
C THR A 16 4.99 2.18 0.77
N LEU A 17 4.04 1.27 0.65
CA LEU A 17 3.50 0.89 -0.66
C LEU A 17 2.04 0.47 -0.55
N THR A 18 1.31 0.60 -1.65
CA THR A 18 -0.05 0.09 -1.78
C THR A 18 -0.17 -0.87 -2.96
N SER A 19 -1.08 -1.84 -2.86
CA SER A 19 -1.29 -2.85 -3.89
C SER A 19 -2.70 -3.43 -3.85
N TRP A 20 -3.29 -3.67 -5.02
CA TRP A 20 -4.52 -4.45 -5.15
C TRP A 20 -4.26 -5.97 -5.08
N ASN A 21 -2.99 -6.40 -5.10
CA ASN A 21 -2.61 -7.81 -5.13
C ASN A 21 -1.79 -8.23 -3.90
N PRO A 22 -2.45 -8.63 -2.79
CA PRO A 22 -1.77 -9.11 -1.60
C PRO A 22 -0.99 -10.40 -1.85
N GLY A 23 -1.52 -11.32 -2.68
CA GLY A 23 -0.90 -12.62 -2.95
C GLY A 23 0.49 -12.52 -3.57
N ARG A 24 0.73 -11.51 -4.42
CA ARG A 24 2.06 -11.26 -5.01
C ARG A 24 2.96 -10.41 -4.13
N THR A 25 2.39 -9.58 -3.26
CA THR A 25 3.14 -8.57 -2.51
C THR A 25 3.59 -9.09 -1.15
N ARG A 26 2.72 -9.81 -0.41
CA ARG A 26 3.02 -10.35 0.92
C ARG A 26 4.27 -11.22 0.99
N PRO A 27 4.57 -12.12 0.02
CA PRO A 27 5.78 -12.93 0.07
C PRO A 27 7.08 -12.12 0.07
N THR A 28 7.03 -10.86 -0.35
CA THR A 28 8.18 -9.97 -0.33
C THR A 28 8.42 -9.31 1.04
N LEU A 29 7.53 -9.53 2.02
CA LEU A 29 7.58 -8.98 3.38
C LEU A 29 7.84 -7.46 3.39
N PRO A 30 6.96 -6.65 2.77
CA PRO A 30 7.17 -5.22 2.73
C PRO A 30 7.14 -4.62 4.15
N PRO A 31 7.97 -3.62 4.44
CA PRO A 31 8.07 -3.00 5.76
C PRO A 31 6.75 -2.39 6.24
N ARG A 32 6.05 -1.73 5.31
CA ARG A 32 4.76 -1.05 5.49
C ARG A 32 3.93 -1.22 4.22
N ALA A 33 2.69 -1.65 4.34
CA ALA A 33 1.85 -1.85 3.17
C ALA A 33 0.35 -1.72 3.46
N THR A 34 -0.36 -1.08 2.53
CA THR A 34 -1.82 -1.16 2.42
C THR A 34 -2.23 -2.10 1.28
N PHE A 35 -3.32 -2.85 1.46
CA PHE A 35 -3.92 -3.71 0.44
C PHE A 35 -5.38 -3.36 0.19
N THR A 36 -5.72 -2.97 -1.04
CA THR A 36 -7.08 -2.62 -1.46
C THR A 36 -7.81 -3.84 -2.05
N LYS A 37 -9.16 -3.84 -2.09
CA LYS A 37 -9.94 -4.80 -2.89
C LYS A 37 -10.28 -4.30 -4.31
N LEU A 38 -9.66 -3.21 -4.75
CA LEU A 38 -9.83 -2.65 -6.09
C LEU A 38 -9.47 -3.64 -7.19
N ASN A 39 -10.06 -3.42 -8.37
CA ASN A 39 -9.81 -4.24 -9.56
C ASN A 39 -8.33 -4.23 -9.97
N ARG A 40 -7.92 -5.29 -10.68
CA ARG A 40 -6.58 -5.38 -11.27
C ARG A 40 -6.27 -4.14 -12.09
N GLY A 41 -5.20 -3.44 -11.71
CA GLY A 41 -4.73 -2.22 -12.38
C GLY A 41 -5.20 -0.91 -11.72
N ALA A 42 -6.20 -0.96 -10.83
CA ALA A 42 -6.68 0.19 -10.08
C ALA A 42 -5.99 0.25 -8.70
N THR A 43 -4.74 0.71 -8.66
CA THR A 43 -3.94 0.70 -7.42
C THR A 43 -4.40 1.69 -6.36
N LEU A 44 -4.93 2.85 -6.77
CA LEU A 44 -5.34 3.93 -5.86
C LEU A 44 -6.85 4.17 -5.82
N GLY A 45 -7.58 3.79 -6.87
CA GLY A 45 -9.02 4.00 -6.93
C GLY A 45 -9.54 3.91 -8.35
N ARG A 46 -10.83 4.17 -8.52
CA ARG A 46 -11.48 4.28 -9.82
C ARG A 46 -10.96 5.48 -10.62
N PRO A 47 -11.02 5.42 -11.97
CA PRO A 47 -10.77 6.59 -12.80
C PRO A 47 -11.67 7.75 -12.38
N HIS A 48 -11.08 8.93 -12.22
CA HIS A 48 -11.76 10.18 -11.84
C HIS A 48 -12.43 10.22 -10.45
N ASP A 49 -12.34 9.16 -9.64
CA ASP A 49 -12.77 9.17 -8.24
C ASP A 49 -11.63 9.69 -7.35
N VAL A 50 -11.47 11.02 -7.34
CA VAL A 50 -10.40 11.71 -6.60
C VAL A 50 -10.50 11.45 -5.10
N GLU A 51 -11.70 11.38 -4.56
CA GLU A 51 -11.92 11.15 -3.14
C GLU A 51 -11.45 9.76 -2.71
N GLN A 52 -11.76 8.72 -3.49
CA GLN A 52 -11.24 7.37 -3.26
C GLN A 52 -9.71 7.33 -3.37
N GLN A 53 -9.16 7.94 -4.42
CA GLN A 53 -7.72 7.98 -4.63
C GLN A 53 -6.99 8.64 -3.46
N LEU A 54 -7.53 9.73 -2.94
CA LEU A 54 -6.97 10.43 -1.78
C LEU A 54 -7.11 9.61 -0.49
N ARG A 55 -8.22 8.89 -0.28
CA ARG A 55 -8.35 7.99 0.89
C ARG A 55 -7.27 6.91 0.89
N VAL A 56 -7.08 6.22 -0.24
CA VAL A 56 -6.03 5.19 -0.35
C VAL A 56 -4.66 5.80 -0.16
N LEU A 57 -4.35 6.89 -0.87
CA LEU A 57 -3.04 7.55 -0.79
C LEU A 57 -2.72 8.00 0.64
N ARG A 58 -3.65 8.67 1.31
CA ARG A 58 -3.47 9.16 2.68
C ARG A 58 -3.29 8.01 3.66
N ALA A 59 -4.09 6.95 3.56
CA ALA A 59 -3.94 5.77 4.41
C ALA A 59 -2.57 5.09 4.21
N THR A 60 -2.10 5.00 2.97
CA THR A 60 -0.77 4.44 2.66
C THR A 60 0.35 5.31 3.23
N LEU A 61 0.26 6.63 3.09
CA LEU A 61 1.29 7.56 3.59
C LEU A 61 1.30 7.66 5.13
N ALA A 62 0.14 7.56 5.78
CA ALA A 62 0.04 7.56 7.24
C ALA A 62 0.84 6.42 7.90
N LEU A 63 1.14 5.34 7.16
CA LEU A 63 2.00 4.27 7.65
C LEU A 63 3.42 4.74 7.98
N LEU A 64 3.90 5.83 7.37
CA LEU A 64 5.22 6.41 7.63
C LEU A 64 5.34 7.01 9.04
N GLU A 65 4.22 7.29 9.70
CA GLU A 65 4.17 7.76 11.09
C GLU A 65 4.39 6.61 12.09
N GLN A 66 4.44 5.36 11.61
CA GLN A 66 4.60 4.15 12.41
C GLN A 66 5.96 3.50 12.15
N ASP A 67 6.49 2.83 13.18
CA ASP A 67 7.71 2.02 13.05
C ASP A 67 7.47 0.82 12.11
N ALA A 68 8.53 0.37 11.44
CA ALA A 68 8.54 -0.84 10.62
C ALA A 68 9.36 -1.95 11.29
N PRO A 69 9.04 -3.23 11.03
CA PRO A 69 7.94 -3.70 10.18
C PRO A 69 6.58 -3.65 10.89
N GLN A 70 5.51 -3.47 10.11
CA GLN A 70 4.13 -3.55 10.61
C GLN A 70 3.33 -4.64 9.90
N ASP A 71 2.23 -5.07 10.52
CA ASP A 71 1.19 -5.81 9.82
C ASP A 71 0.59 -4.96 8.70
N TYR A 72 0.15 -5.61 7.63
CA TYR A 72 -0.47 -4.90 6.52
C TYR A 72 -1.86 -4.38 6.88
N MET A 73 -2.18 -3.17 6.43
CA MET A 73 -3.52 -2.61 6.54
C MET A 73 -4.36 -3.03 5.33
N ARG A 74 -5.55 -3.57 5.55
CA ARG A 74 -6.50 -3.86 4.47
C ARG A 74 -7.49 -2.69 4.34
N LEU A 75 -7.59 -2.15 3.14
CA LEU A 75 -8.56 -1.14 2.75
C LEU A 75 -9.64 -1.83 1.91
N ASP A 76 -10.92 -1.61 2.23
CA ASP A 76 -11.99 -2.21 1.44
C ASP A 76 -11.97 -1.60 0.03
N GLU A 77 -12.37 -0.32 -0.09
CA GLU A 77 -12.37 0.47 -1.35
C GLU A 77 -13.02 -0.22 -2.55
N SER A 78 -13.71 -1.33 -2.28
CA SER A 78 -14.57 -2.05 -3.19
C SER A 78 -15.67 -1.10 -3.63
N ALA A 79 -15.86 -1.02 -4.95
CA ALA A 79 -17.15 -0.65 -5.50
C ALA A 79 -18.23 -1.62 -4.99
N GLU A 80 -19.33 -1.13 -4.41
CA GLU A 80 -20.61 -1.83 -4.60
C GLU A 80 -20.85 -2.07 -6.10
#